data_AF-A0A6J8AF89-F1
#
_entry.id   AF-A0A6J8AF89-F1
#
_cell.length_a   1.000
_cell.length_b   1.000
_cell.length_c   1.000
_cell.angle_alpha   90.00
_cell.angle_beta   90.00
_cell.angle_gamma   90.00
#
_symmetry.space_group_name_H-M   'P 1'
#
loop_
_entity.id
_entity.type
_entity.pdbx_description
1 polymer ?
#
loop_
_entity_poly.entity_id
_entity_poly.type
_entity_poly.pdbx_seq_one_letter_code
_entity_poly.pdbx_strand_id
1 'polypeptide(L)'
;MLRKSQFANNFNPKKQLTRGDLQFIEEGLIVNVQWSKISQKHSEIHQIPLKRIDDCVLCPVLAYSIMPALPHEPVFGLPNVIVNGKICAFSKADIDKMVNDILVRCYMETNQYCFHSLRRGGATCASAAGCVHSEICTIGNLVSSCYRGYIKHTTDKLYYISDKVGQYCK
;
A
#
# COMPACT_ATOMS: atom_id res chain seq x y z
N MET A 1 -5.42 0.92 -6.59
CA MET A 1 -6.68 1.53 -6.07
C MET A 1 -7.82 0.56 -6.34
N LEU A 2 -8.34 -0.10 -5.30
CA LEU A 2 -9.39 -1.12 -5.43
C LEU A 2 -10.75 -0.43 -5.62
N ARG A 3 -11.48 -0.76 -6.69
CA ARG A 3 -12.79 -0.15 -6.99
C ARG A 3 -13.90 -0.80 -6.17
N LYS A 4 -14.96 -0.03 -5.89
CA LYS A 4 -16.28 -0.53 -5.45
C LYS A 4 -16.92 -1.29 -6.62
N SER A 5 -16.59 -2.56 -6.83
CA SER A 5 -17.44 -3.46 -7.62
C SER A 5 -17.78 -4.67 -6.76
N GLN A 6 -19.07 -5.01 -6.72
CA GLN A 6 -19.64 -6.04 -5.85
C GLN A 6 -19.17 -7.47 -6.16
N PHE A 7 -18.45 -7.70 -7.27
CA PHE A 7 -17.89 -9.02 -7.59
C PHE A 7 -16.57 -8.92 -8.39
N ALA A 8 -15.77 -9.98 -8.28
CA ALA A 8 -14.54 -10.29 -9.01
C ALA A 8 -14.67 -10.42 -10.53
N ASN A 9 -15.91 -10.56 -11.05
CA ASN A 9 -16.19 -10.85 -12.46
C ASN A 9 -15.84 -9.72 -13.44
N ASN A 10 -15.46 -8.55 -12.95
CA ASN A 10 -15.04 -7.40 -13.76
C ASN A 10 -13.56 -7.06 -13.61
N PHE A 11 -12.73 -8.03 -13.21
CA PHE A 11 -11.28 -7.86 -13.25
C PHE A 11 -10.83 -7.49 -14.66
N ASN A 12 -10.19 -6.33 -14.79
CA ASN A 12 -9.64 -5.84 -16.04
C ASN A 12 -8.12 -5.71 -15.88
N PRO A 13 -7.32 -6.61 -16.48
CA PRO A 13 -5.86 -6.59 -16.37
C PRO A 13 -5.23 -5.33 -16.99
N LYS A 14 -5.97 -4.55 -17.80
CA LYS A 14 -5.50 -3.25 -18.31
C LYS A 14 -5.66 -2.12 -17.29
N LYS A 15 -6.45 -2.30 -16.22
CA LYS A 15 -6.77 -1.24 -15.24
C LYS A 15 -6.41 -1.62 -13.81
N GLN A 16 -6.25 -2.89 -13.52
CA GLN A 16 -6.00 -3.43 -12.18
C GLN A 16 -4.68 -4.19 -12.17
N LEU A 17 -4.04 -4.20 -11.00
CA LEU A 17 -2.73 -4.83 -10.82
C LEU A 17 -2.79 -6.33 -11.12
N THR A 18 -1.88 -6.75 -11.98
CA THR A 18 -1.62 -8.13 -12.38
C THR A 18 -0.28 -8.61 -11.82
N ARG A 19 -0.05 -9.92 -11.81
CA ARG A 19 1.24 -10.50 -11.42
C ARG A 19 2.39 -10.02 -12.28
N GLY A 20 2.15 -9.72 -13.56
CA GLY A 20 3.14 -9.17 -14.48
C GLY A 20 3.55 -7.74 -14.13
N ASP A 21 2.78 -7.03 -13.30
CA ASP A 21 3.15 -5.72 -12.76
C ASP A 21 4.13 -5.83 -11.57
N LEU A 22 4.42 -7.05 -11.09
CA LEU A 22 5.39 -7.33 -10.04
C LEU A 22 6.73 -7.74 -10.67
N GLN A 23 7.77 -6.92 -10.47
CA GLN A 23 9.12 -7.20 -10.94
C GLN A 23 10.02 -7.52 -9.75
N PHE A 24 10.46 -8.76 -9.64
CA PHE A 24 11.47 -9.15 -8.65
C PHE A 24 12.85 -8.64 -9.07
N ILE A 25 13.59 -8.11 -8.09
CA ILE A 25 14.99 -7.68 -8.21
C ILE A 25 15.78 -8.31 -7.07
N GLU A 26 17.11 -8.21 -7.09
CA GLU A 26 17.98 -8.81 -6.07
C GLU A 26 17.60 -8.35 -4.66
N GLU A 27 17.32 -7.06 -4.49
CA GLU A 27 17.05 -6.44 -3.19
C GLU A 27 15.58 -6.50 -2.76
N GLY A 28 14.67 -7.01 -3.61
CA GLY A 28 13.24 -7.03 -3.30
C GLY A 28 12.29 -7.14 -4.50
N LEU A 29 11.26 -6.29 -4.50
CA LEU A 29 10.15 -6.33 -5.45
C LEU A 29 9.74 -4.92 -5.84
N ILE A 30 9.60 -4.63 -7.13
CA ILE A 30 9.03 -3.40 -7.65
C ILE A 30 7.59 -3.66 -8.08
N VAL A 31 6.64 -2.86 -7.59
CA VAL A 31 5.25 -2.87 -8.03
C VAL A 31 5.03 -1.73 -9.02
N ASN A 32 4.70 -2.08 -10.27
CA ASN A 32 4.48 -1.13 -11.35
C ASN A 32 2.99 -0.74 -11.45
N VAL A 33 2.62 0.44 -10.95
CA VAL A 33 1.24 0.92 -10.96
C VAL A 33 1.00 1.82 -12.18
N GLN A 34 0.44 1.24 -13.24
CA GLN A 34 0.18 1.95 -14.51
C GLN A 34 -1.16 2.68 -14.56
N TRP A 35 -2.12 2.26 -13.73
CA TRP A 35 -3.47 2.81 -13.73
C TRP A 35 -3.89 3.28 -12.34
N SER A 36 -4.31 4.52 -12.23
CA SER A 36 -4.86 5.10 -11.00
C SER A 36 -6.02 6.06 -11.29
N LYS A 37 -6.62 6.64 -10.25
CA LYS A 37 -7.65 7.68 -10.43
C LYS A 37 -7.09 8.89 -11.19
N ILE A 38 -5.82 9.21 -10.99
CA ILE A 38 -5.16 10.41 -11.52
C ILE A 38 -4.36 10.12 -12.80
N SER A 39 -3.85 8.90 -12.98
CA SER A 39 -3.17 8.46 -14.20
C SER A 39 -4.03 7.40 -14.91
N GLN A 40 -4.92 7.87 -15.77
CA GLN A 40 -5.82 7.03 -16.60
C GLN A 40 -5.36 6.93 -18.06
N LYS A 41 -4.25 7.58 -18.42
CA LYS A 41 -3.73 7.59 -19.79
C LYS A 41 -2.52 6.67 -19.98
N HIS A 42 -2.16 5.86 -18.96
CA HIS A 42 -0.93 5.04 -18.94
C HIS A 42 0.35 5.81 -19.29
N SER A 43 0.35 7.14 -19.14
CA SER A 43 1.45 7.99 -19.59
C SER A 43 2.66 7.93 -18.67
N GLU A 44 2.50 7.45 -17.44
CA GLU A 44 3.55 7.33 -16.45
C GLU A 44 3.29 6.11 -15.55
N ILE A 45 4.33 5.29 -15.35
CA ILE A 45 4.29 4.12 -14.47
C ILE A 45 4.77 4.56 -13.10
N HIS A 46 3.90 4.47 -12.10
CA HIS A 46 4.31 4.73 -10.72
C HIS A 46 4.94 3.48 -10.11
N GLN A 47 6.23 3.52 -9.83
CA GLN A 47 6.96 2.39 -9.26
C GLN A 47 7.00 2.47 -7.74
N ILE A 48 6.60 1.38 -7.07
CA ILE A 48 6.65 1.25 -5.61
C ILE A 48 7.65 0.14 -5.29
N PRO A 49 8.88 0.47 -4.85
CA PRO A 49 9.84 -0.53 -4.39
C PRO A 49 9.44 -1.06 -3.01
N LEU A 50 9.51 -2.37 -2.85
CA LEU A 50 9.32 -3.10 -1.61
C LEU A 50 10.61 -3.85 -1.30
N LYS A 51 11.25 -3.48 -0.19
CA LYS A 51 12.48 -4.13 0.26
C LYS A 51 12.16 -5.51 0.84
N ARG A 52 13.03 -6.49 0.58
CA ARG A 52 13.00 -7.76 1.32
C ARG A 52 13.27 -7.48 2.79
N ILE A 53 12.52 -8.17 3.66
CA ILE A 53 12.70 -8.12 5.11
C ILE A 53 13.05 -9.55 5.51
N ASP A 54 14.30 -9.75 5.87
CA ASP A 54 14.82 -11.08 6.24
C ASP A 54 14.16 -11.57 7.53
N ASP A 55 13.96 -12.88 7.62
CA ASP A 55 13.34 -13.58 8.76
C ASP A 55 11.95 -13.06 9.18
N CYS A 56 11.27 -12.33 8.29
CA CYS A 56 9.94 -11.79 8.55
C CYS A 56 8.87 -12.57 7.78
N VAL A 57 8.02 -13.30 8.50
CA VAL A 57 6.87 -14.03 7.91
C VAL A 57 5.85 -13.11 7.25
N LEU A 58 5.87 -11.81 7.57
CA LEU A 58 5.01 -10.78 6.98
C LEU A 58 5.70 -10.06 5.80
N CYS A 59 6.87 -10.50 5.35
CA CYS A 59 7.58 -9.89 4.25
C CYS A 59 6.75 -9.99 2.95
N PRO A 60 6.35 -8.86 2.33
CA PRO A 60 5.54 -8.91 1.11
C PRO A 60 6.30 -9.52 -0.07
N VAL A 61 7.63 -9.34 -0.14
CA VAL A 61 8.48 -9.96 -1.17
C VAL A 61 8.42 -11.49 -1.05
N LEU A 62 8.60 -12.01 0.17
CA LEU A 62 8.53 -13.45 0.42
C LEU A 62 7.13 -13.99 0.09
N ALA A 63 6.08 -13.31 0.55
CA ALA A 63 4.69 -13.70 0.30
C ALA A 63 4.41 -13.87 -1.20
N TYR A 64 4.84 -12.94 -2.05
CA TYR A 64 4.65 -13.07 -3.49
C TYR A 64 5.60 -14.07 -4.16
N SER A 65 6.78 -14.31 -3.62
CA SER A 65 7.72 -15.30 -4.17
C SER A 65 7.24 -16.74 -4.04
N ILE A 66 6.43 -17.05 -3.02
CA ILE A 66 5.91 -18.40 -2.74
C ILE A 66 4.48 -18.62 -3.25
N MET A 67 3.84 -17.60 -3.83
CA MET A 67 2.49 -17.69 -4.38
C MET A 67 2.54 -17.85 -5.90
N PRO A 68 2.39 -19.09 -6.44
CA PRO A 68 2.40 -19.31 -7.88
C PRO A 68 1.21 -18.60 -8.55
N ALA A 69 1.45 -17.95 -9.68
CA ALA A 69 0.42 -17.32 -10.49
C ALA A 69 0.96 -16.94 -11.89
N LEU A 70 0.07 -16.88 -12.88
CA LEU A 70 0.37 -16.45 -14.24
C LEU A 70 0.46 -14.91 -14.31
N PRO A 71 1.25 -14.34 -15.24
CA PRO A 71 1.46 -12.89 -15.33
C PRO A 71 0.18 -12.05 -15.46
N HIS A 72 -0.88 -12.58 -16.08
CA HIS A 72 -2.13 -11.85 -16.29
C HIS A 72 -3.14 -11.99 -15.14
N GLU A 73 -2.82 -12.79 -14.13
CA GLU A 73 -3.69 -13.01 -12.97
C GLU A 73 -3.62 -11.83 -12.00
N PRO A 74 -4.66 -11.60 -11.19
CA PRO A 74 -4.68 -10.52 -10.22
C PRO A 74 -3.57 -10.66 -9.16
N VAL A 75 -2.95 -9.54 -8.77
CA VAL A 75 -2.04 -9.51 -7.60
C VAL A 75 -2.75 -9.93 -6.32
N PHE A 76 -3.99 -9.47 -6.16
CA PHE A 76 -4.87 -9.77 -5.04
C PHE A 76 -6.00 -10.67 -5.54
N GLY A 77 -5.84 -11.99 -5.37
CA GLY A 77 -6.85 -12.99 -5.73
C GLY A 77 -7.04 -14.01 -4.63
N LEU A 78 -8.20 -14.65 -4.63
CA LEU A 78 -8.48 -15.80 -3.77
C LEU A 78 -7.71 -17.01 -4.32
N PRO A 79 -6.67 -17.50 -3.62
CA PRO A 79 -6.00 -18.71 -4.04
C PRO A 79 -7.01 -19.85 -4.09
N ASN A 80 -6.96 -20.66 -5.16
CA ASN A 80 -7.81 -21.82 -5.37
C ASN A 80 -9.31 -21.54 -5.64
N VAL A 81 -9.72 -20.28 -5.83
CA VAL A 81 -11.06 -19.97 -6.32
C VAL A 81 -10.99 -19.60 -7.79
N ILE A 82 -11.36 -20.56 -8.63
CA ILE A 82 -11.34 -20.43 -10.09
C ILE A 82 -12.77 -20.24 -10.58
N VAL A 83 -13.04 -19.11 -11.25
CA VAL A 83 -14.33 -18.84 -11.89
C VAL A 83 -14.07 -18.72 -13.39
N ASN A 84 -14.73 -19.56 -14.20
CA ASN A 84 -14.54 -19.62 -15.66
C ASN A 84 -13.06 -19.77 -16.06
N GLY A 85 -12.31 -20.62 -15.34
CA GLY A 85 -10.89 -20.89 -15.64
C GLY A 85 -9.93 -19.78 -15.24
N LYS A 86 -10.36 -18.77 -14.46
CA LYS A 86 -9.52 -17.65 -14.01
C LYS A 86 -9.53 -17.52 -12.49
N ILE A 87 -8.39 -17.13 -11.91
CA ILE A 87 -8.32 -16.76 -10.48
C ILE A 87 -9.27 -15.60 -10.20
N CYS A 88 -10.10 -15.78 -9.19
CA CYS A 88 -11.06 -14.79 -8.71
C CYS A 88 -10.31 -13.65 -8.00
N ALA A 89 -10.34 -12.44 -8.58
CA ALA A 89 -9.75 -11.25 -7.96
C ALA A 89 -10.54 -10.81 -6.72
N PHE A 90 -9.85 -10.35 -5.68
CA PHE A 90 -10.51 -9.76 -4.53
C PHE A 90 -11.25 -8.48 -4.91
N SER A 91 -12.50 -8.36 -4.46
CA SER A 91 -13.21 -7.09 -4.46
C SER A 91 -12.72 -6.18 -3.33
N LYS A 92 -13.07 -4.89 -3.38
CA LYS A 92 -12.83 -3.98 -2.26
C LYS A 92 -13.52 -4.48 -0.99
N ALA A 93 -14.73 -5.03 -1.11
CA ALA A 93 -15.50 -5.52 0.03
C ALA A 93 -14.82 -6.73 0.69
N ASP A 94 -14.22 -7.62 -0.10
CA ASP A 94 -13.47 -8.76 0.43
C ASP A 94 -12.27 -8.29 1.26
N ILE A 95 -11.51 -7.33 0.75
CA ILE A 95 -10.32 -6.81 1.45
C ILE A 95 -10.75 -5.94 2.65
N ASP A 96 -11.82 -5.15 2.55
CA ASP A 96 -12.39 -4.41 3.69
C ASP A 96 -12.76 -5.40 4.81
N LYS A 97 -13.41 -6.52 4.47
CA LYS A 97 -13.77 -7.58 5.43
C LYS A 97 -12.53 -8.19 6.07
N MET A 98 -11.52 -8.58 5.27
CA MET A 98 -10.26 -9.13 5.79
C MET A 98 -9.55 -8.16 6.74
N VAL A 99 -9.51 -6.87 6.41
CA VAL A 99 -8.90 -5.85 7.27
C VAL A 99 -9.69 -5.71 8.57
N ASN A 100 -11.02 -5.66 8.51
CA ASN A 100 -11.86 -5.57 9.70
C ASN A 100 -11.69 -6.80 10.60
N ASP A 101 -11.62 -8.00 10.03
CA ASP A 101 -11.41 -9.23 10.79
C ASP A 101 -10.06 -9.20 11.54
N ILE A 102 -9.00 -8.68 10.91
CA ILE A 102 -7.68 -8.50 11.54
C ILE A 102 -7.78 -7.47 12.68
N LEU A 103 -8.41 -6.32 12.45
CA LEU A 103 -8.56 -5.27 13.46
C LEU A 103 -9.31 -5.75 14.70
N VAL A 104 -10.39 -6.51 14.51
CA VAL A 104 -11.15 -7.12 15.62
C VAL A 104 -10.26 -8.07 16.43
N ARG A 105 -9.46 -8.91 15.77
CA ARG A 105 -8.50 -9.81 16.44
C ARG A 105 -7.39 -9.07 17.19
N CYS A 106 -7.08 -7.85 16.77
CA CYS A 106 -6.14 -6.96 17.45
C CYS A 106 -6.81 -6.07 18.51
N TYR A 107 -8.09 -6.30 18.85
CA TYR A 107 -8.86 -5.48 19.79
C TYR A 107 -8.92 -3.99 19.41
N MET A 108 -9.00 -3.71 18.11
CA MET A 108 -9.09 -2.35 17.57
C MET A 108 -10.50 -2.00 17.07
N GLU A 109 -10.90 -0.74 17.25
CA GLU A 109 -12.16 -0.18 16.75
C GLU A 109 -12.14 -0.04 15.22
N THR A 110 -12.86 -0.91 14.52
CA THR A 110 -12.85 -0.99 13.04
C THR A 110 -13.31 0.31 12.36
N ASN A 111 -14.24 1.06 12.98
CA ASN A 111 -14.78 2.31 12.43
C ASN A 111 -13.74 3.44 12.32
N GLN A 112 -12.59 3.32 12.97
CA GLN A 112 -11.49 4.29 12.90
C GLN A 112 -10.52 4.03 11.75
N TYR A 113 -10.61 2.85 11.12
CA TYR A 113 -9.67 2.40 10.11
C TYR A 113 -10.34 2.19 8.76
N CYS A 114 -9.65 2.62 7.71
CA CYS A 114 -9.98 2.32 6.34
C CYS A 114 -8.68 2.28 5.53
N PHE A 115 -8.72 1.90 4.26
CA PHE A 115 -7.52 1.94 3.40
C PHE A 115 -6.84 3.32 3.36
N HIS A 116 -7.63 4.40 3.51
CA HIS A 116 -7.06 5.73 3.61
C HIS A 116 -6.29 5.93 4.92
N SER A 117 -6.78 5.39 6.04
CA SER A 117 -6.05 5.38 7.32
C SER A 117 -4.71 4.62 7.19
N LEU A 118 -4.66 3.50 6.46
CA LEU A 118 -3.41 2.78 6.21
C LEU A 118 -2.42 3.62 5.38
N ARG A 119 -2.90 4.33 4.35
CA ARG A 119 -2.07 5.27 3.57
C ARG A 119 -1.51 6.39 4.45
N ARG A 120 -2.32 6.91 5.39
CA ARG A 120 -1.89 7.92 6.38
C ARG A 120 -0.83 7.38 7.33
N GLY A 121 -1.04 6.15 7.81
CA GLY A 121 -0.07 5.43 8.65
C GLY A 121 1.27 5.29 7.95
N GLY A 122 1.29 4.85 6.69
CA GLY A 122 2.51 4.73 5.90
C GLY A 122 3.28 6.05 5.76
N ALA A 123 2.59 7.15 5.43
CA ALA A 123 3.22 8.48 5.37
C ALA A 123 3.75 8.95 6.73
N THR A 124 3.03 8.64 7.81
CA THR A 124 3.46 8.94 9.19
C THR A 124 4.71 8.15 9.56
N CYS A 125 4.76 6.85 9.25
CA CYS A 125 5.93 6.01 9.48
C CYS A 125 7.15 6.48 8.69
N ALA A 126 6.98 6.84 7.42
CA ALA A 126 8.07 7.38 6.61
C ALA A 126 8.61 8.70 7.20
N SER A 127 7.73 9.60 7.64
CA SER A 127 8.14 10.82 8.34
C SER A 127 8.83 10.54 9.68
N ALA A 128 8.39 9.52 10.41
CA ALA A 128 9.03 9.07 11.65
C ALA A 128 10.44 8.50 11.41
N ALA A 129 10.63 7.81 10.28
CA ALA A 129 11.93 7.29 9.83
C ALA A 129 12.87 8.38 9.26
N GLY A 130 12.45 9.64 9.23
CA GLY A 130 13.28 10.76 8.77
C GLY A 130 13.25 11.02 7.27
N CYS A 131 12.37 10.36 6.51
CA CYS A 131 12.21 10.64 5.09
C CYS A 131 11.81 12.11 4.86
N VAL A 132 12.45 12.74 3.89
CA VAL A 132 12.13 14.11 3.51
C VAL A 132 10.83 14.16 2.71
N HIS A 133 10.27 15.36 2.59
CA HIS A 133 8.98 15.58 1.95
C HIS A 133 8.90 15.00 0.52
N SER A 134 9.92 15.23 -0.30
CA SER A 134 9.97 14.74 -1.68
C SER A 134 9.87 13.22 -1.73
N GLU A 135 10.57 12.51 -0.86
CA GLU A 135 10.55 11.04 -0.79
C GLU A 135 9.18 10.48 -0.42
N ILE A 136 8.52 11.07 0.59
CA ILE A 136 7.16 10.68 1.01
C ILE A 136 6.17 10.90 -0.14
N CYS A 137 6.30 12.01 -0.86
CA CYS A 137 5.48 12.30 -2.02
C CYS A 137 5.72 11.34 -3.18
N THR A 138 6.99 11.02 -3.45
CA THR A 138 7.38 10.04 -4.46
C THR A 138 6.74 8.70 -4.14
N ILE A 139 6.95 8.12 -2.96
CA ILE A 139 6.36 6.82 -2.58
C ILE A 139 4.83 6.84 -2.67
N GLY A 140 4.22 7.93 -2.20
CA GLY A 140 2.77 8.09 -2.16
C GLY A 140 2.11 8.45 -3.49
N ASN A 141 2.88 8.74 -4.55
CA ASN A 141 2.40 9.42 -5.77
C ASN A 141 1.50 10.63 -5.44
N LEU A 142 2.05 11.57 -4.66
CA LEU A 142 1.38 12.78 -4.20
C LEU A 142 1.98 14.01 -4.91
N VAL A 143 1.15 14.74 -5.64
CA VAL A 143 1.57 15.90 -6.44
C VAL A 143 1.51 17.21 -5.63
N SER A 144 0.99 17.20 -4.39
CA SER A 144 0.77 18.42 -3.60
C SER A 144 1.07 18.26 -2.12
N SER A 145 1.01 19.38 -1.37
CA SER A 145 1.13 19.46 0.09
C SER A 145 0.04 18.70 0.86
N CYS A 146 -0.87 18.00 0.18
CA CYS A 146 -1.93 17.18 0.79
C CYS A 146 -1.40 16.11 1.76
N TYR A 147 -0.14 15.68 1.63
CA TYR A 147 0.51 14.78 2.57
C TYR A 147 0.59 15.35 4.00
N ARG A 148 0.55 16.68 4.18
CA ARG A 148 0.56 17.33 5.51
C ARG A 148 -0.64 16.90 6.36
N GLY A 149 -1.77 16.59 5.73
CA GLY A 149 -2.94 16.02 6.44
C GLY A 149 -2.77 14.54 6.81
N TYR A 150 -1.79 13.85 6.23
CA TYR A 150 -1.54 12.43 6.49
C TYR A 150 -0.62 12.20 7.68
N ILE A 151 0.37 13.06 7.91
CA ILE A 151 1.33 12.91 9.01
C ILE A 151 0.66 13.34 10.31
N LYS A 152 0.51 12.39 11.24
CA LYS A 152 0.20 12.72 12.64
C LYS A 152 1.51 12.81 13.41
N HIS A 153 1.71 13.92 14.13
CA HIS A 153 2.83 14.05 15.06
C HIS A 153 2.43 13.47 16.41
N THR A 154 3.29 12.64 16.99
CA THR A 154 3.15 12.19 18.38
C THR A 154 3.59 13.31 19.32
N THR A 155 3.07 13.29 20.55
CA THR A 155 3.46 14.24 21.60
C THR A 155 4.97 14.23 21.84
N ASP A 156 5.61 13.06 21.82
CA ASP A 156 7.07 12.93 22.00
C ASP A 156 7.86 13.65 20.91
N LYS A 157 7.38 13.60 19.66
CA LYS A 157 8.01 14.31 18.55
C LYS A 157 7.85 15.82 18.70
N LEU A 158 6.74 16.28 19.28
CA LEU A 158 6.54 17.70 19.61
C LEU A 158 7.48 18.14 20.74
N TYR A 159 7.68 17.31 21.77
CA TYR A 159 8.66 17.58 22.83
C TYR A 159 10.09 17.64 22.29
N TYR A 160 10.48 16.71 21.42
CA TYR A 160 11.79 16.74 20.76
C TYR A 160 12.01 18.03 19.94
N ILE A 161 10.99 18.48 19.21
CA ILE A 161 11.06 19.74 18.46
C ILE A 161 11.20 20.92 19.42
N SER A 162 10.44 20.93 20.51
CA SER A 162 10.51 21.98 21.53
C SER A 162 11.90 22.09 22.15
N ASP A 163 12.54 20.95 22.47
CA ASP A 163 13.90 20.92 23.02
C ASP A 163 14.92 21.46 22.01
N LYS A 164 14.82 21.04 20.74
CA LYS A 164 15.67 21.57 19.67
C LYS A 164 15.53 23.07 19.47
N VAL A 165 14.31 23.62 19.54
CA VAL A 165 14.09 25.07 19.42
C VAL A 165 14.71 25.80 20.62
N GLY A 166 14.52 25.28 21.84
CA GLY A 166 15.09 25.85 23.05
C GLY A 166 16.62 25.96 23.03
N GLN A 167 17.32 25.08 22.29
CA GLN A 167 18.77 25.14 22.12
C GLN A 167 19.27 26.34 21.31
N TYR A 168 18.42 26.94 20.46
CA TYR A 168 18.73 28.15 19.69
C TYR A 168 18.25 29.45 20.35
N CYS A 169 17.58 29.37 21.49
CA CYS A 169 17.11 30.53 22.26
C CYS A 169 18.08 30.93 23.39
N LYS A 170 19.35 30.52 23.28
CA LYS A 170 20.45 30.92 24.19
C LYS A 170 21.41 31.86 23.48
#